data_AF-A0A4R7BG38-F1
#
_entry.id   AF-A0A4R7BG38-F1
#
_cell.length_a   1.000
_cell.length_b   1.000
_cell.length_c   1.000
_cell.angle_alpha   90.00
_cell.angle_beta   90.00
_cell.angle_gamma   90.00
#
_symmetry.space_group_name_H-M   'P 1'
#
loop_
_entity.id
_entity.type
_entity.pdbx_description
1 polymer ?
#
loop_
_entity_poly.entity_id
_entity_poly.type
_entity_poly.pdbx_seq_one_letter_code
_entity_poly.pdbx_strand_id
1 'polypeptide(L)'
;MSQVKVCVTVRQGRALPIVGLSCSMSDRADGGQFGITDSHGMVSAQFPGGSQVRFSVLSKKMKAHKYIGTLQLGPDSIAEQHFTAVVDLIKIEAETQPHPPDSQQTVYPDIKPQPKPTRHSPEGSNPLHPQGMPTSSGTDAQGNPETKVDAQNATLISLEQMQRMWPAIVHMHAGPAKNAKMAELQAIADELNHDPIRFKLDTPLRKAHFFAQVMQEAGPGLEKNESFNYSPKGLIGIFRYFRRHPDEAELYGRRHGHPAEPSSIANRAYSNEGNTNLGNGTVESGDGWKYRGRGYKQVTGRTNYTQLTKDFPKLWPGESINFVETPDLASQPKYAIRSAVWFWWYNGLYKIADKGSAPSFVDEITAIVNNKTNSYNDRRDNFKLTLAIFR
;
A
#
# COMPACT_ATOMS: atom_id res chain seq x y z
N MET A 1 19.40 13.98 -10.56
CA MET A 1 18.41 14.48 -11.54
C MET A 1 17.54 15.54 -10.89
N SER A 2 17.45 16.73 -11.49
CA SER A 2 16.62 17.84 -11.00
C SER A 2 15.18 17.64 -11.50
N GLN A 3 14.19 17.53 -10.60
CA GLN A 3 12.78 17.50 -11.00
C GLN A 3 12.33 18.89 -11.45
N VAL A 4 11.91 19.01 -12.71
CA VAL A 4 11.22 20.20 -13.25
C VAL A 4 9.73 19.86 -13.31
N LYS A 5 8.86 20.72 -12.75
CA LYS A 5 7.40 20.55 -12.80
C LYS A 5 6.79 21.67 -13.64
N VAL A 6 5.89 21.32 -14.55
CA VAL A 6 5.05 22.28 -15.28
C VAL A 6 3.81 22.58 -14.44
N CYS A 7 3.49 23.86 -14.26
CA CYS A 7 2.28 24.31 -13.57
C CYS A 7 1.36 25.03 -14.56
N VAL A 8 0.08 24.67 -14.55
CA VAL A 8 -0.97 25.33 -15.34
C VAL A 8 -1.83 26.16 -14.38
N THR A 9 -2.10 27.42 -14.74
CA THR A 9 -2.98 28.30 -13.95
C THR A 9 -4.05 28.89 -14.85
N VAL A 10 -5.32 28.75 -14.47
CA VAL A 10 -6.47 29.30 -15.20
C VAL A 10 -7.05 30.47 -14.42
N ARG A 11 -7.28 31.61 -15.09
CA ARG A 11 -7.96 32.77 -14.50
C ARG A 11 -9.32 32.96 -15.17
N GLN A 12 -10.36 32.50 -14.47
CA GLN A 12 -11.68 33.14 -14.26
C GLN A 12 -12.64 32.10 -13.67
N GLY A 13 -13.00 32.24 -12.38
CA GLY A 13 -14.28 31.73 -11.87
C GLY A 13 -14.31 30.53 -10.92
N ARG A 14 -13.46 29.50 -11.04
CA ARG A 14 -13.30 28.42 -10.03
C ARG A 14 -12.14 27.48 -10.39
N ALA A 15 -11.26 27.21 -9.43
CA ALA A 15 -10.13 26.30 -9.58
C ALA A 15 -10.48 24.90 -9.02
N LEU A 16 -10.18 23.84 -9.76
CA LEU A 16 -10.13 22.46 -9.26
C LEU A 16 -8.66 22.01 -9.15
N PRO A 17 -8.33 21.08 -8.23
CA PRO A 17 -6.95 20.62 -8.03
C PRO A 17 -6.47 19.77 -9.20
N ILE A 18 -5.35 20.15 -9.80
CA ILE A 18 -4.66 19.38 -10.85
C ILE A 18 -3.79 18.31 -10.18
N VAL A 19 -4.06 17.04 -10.50
CA VAL A 19 -3.24 15.88 -10.13
C VAL A 19 -2.24 15.59 -11.24
N GLY A 20 -0.95 15.75 -10.90
CA GLY A 20 0.24 15.08 -11.48
C GLY A 20 0.38 14.90 -13.00
N LEU A 21 1.16 15.77 -13.64
CA LEU A 21 1.96 15.41 -14.82
C LEU A 21 3.38 14.99 -14.37
N SER A 22 3.91 13.89 -14.90
CA SER A 22 5.31 13.45 -14.70
C SER A 22 6.08 13.49 -16.01
N CYS A 23 7.27 14.11 -16.03
CA CYS A 23 8.23 14.02 -17.14
C CYS A 23 9.44 13.15 -16.73
N SER A 24 9.93 12.31 -17.65
CA SER A 24 11.21 11.59 -17.54
C SER A 24 12.24 12.13 -18.53
N MET A 25 13.51 12.20 -18.11
CA MET A 25 14.68 12.59 -18.91
C MET A 25 15.40 11.34 -19.44
N SER A 26 15.84 11.33 -20.70
CA SER A 26 16.91 10.45 -21.17
C SER A 26 18.11 11.30 -21.60
N ASP A 27 19.27 11.08 -20.98
CA ASP A 27 20.51 11.74 -21.34
C ASP A 27 21.07 11.12 -22.64
N ARG A 28 21.25 11.95 -23.68
CA ARG A 28 22.38 11.82 -24.60
C ARG A 28 23.11 13.15 -24.64
N ALA A 29 24.43 13.06 -24.58
CA ALA A 29 25.33 14.18 -24.85
C ALA A 29 25.03 14.72 -26.26
N ASP A 30 25.14 16.04 -26.39
CA ASP A 30 24.91 16.85 -27.59
C ASP A 30 23.42 17.14 -27.91
N GLY A 31 22.93 18.30 -27.42
CA GLY A 31 21.76 18.99 -27.99
C GLY A 31 20.37 18.37 -27.75
N GLY A 32 20.06 17.86 -26.55
CA GLY A 32 18.84 17.09 -26.26
C GLY A 32 17.51 17.86 -26.33
N GLN A 33 16.53 17.26 -27.03
CA GLN A 33 15.12 17.68 -27.12
C GLN A 33 14.30 17.26 -25.89
N PHE A 34 13.27 18.03 -25.54
CA PHE A 34 12.29 17.70 -24.50
C PHE A 34 11.00 17.14 -25.15
N GLY A 35 10.60 15.93 -24.77
CA GLY A 35 9.30 15.35 -25.13
C GLY A 35 8.45 15.09 -23.88
N ILE A 36 7.16 15.44 -23.94
CA ILE A 36 6.17 15.11 -22.90
C ILE A 36 5.30 13.99 -23.49
N THR A 37 5.24 12.83 -22.82
CA THR A 37 4.33 11.74 -23.17
C THR A 37 3.37 11.47 -22.02
N ASP A 38 2.10 11.22 -22.32
CA ASP A 38 1.14 10.72 -21.31
C ASP A 38 1.40 9.23 -21.02
N SER A 39 0.83 8.71 -19.93
CA SER A 39 0.74 7.25 -19.79
C SER A 39 -0.61 6.72 -19.33
N HIS A 40 -1.51 7.49 -18.71
CA HIS A 40 -2.83 6.97 -18.33
C HIS A 40 -3.84 8.12 -18.27
N GLY A 41 -4.89 8.05 -19.09
CA GLY A 41 -5.73 9.18 -19.48
C GLY A 41 -6.73 9.75 -18.46
N MET A 42 -7.21 10.93 -18.85
CA MET A 42 -8.50 11.60 -18.55
C MET A 42 -8.67 12.29 -17.18
N VAL A 43 -8.36 13.59 -17.14
CA VAL A 43 -8.98 14.55 -16.22
C VAL A 43 -9.84 15.49 -17.06
N SER A 44 -11.17 15.34 -17.00
CA SER A 44 -12.09 16.31 -17.62
C SER A 44 -12.28 17.49 -16.65
N ALA A 45 -11.88 18.68 -17.08
CA ALA A 45 -12.20 19.94 -16.40
C ALA A 45 -12.96 20.83 -17.40
N GLN A 46 -14.21 21.16 -17.08
CA GLN A 46 -14.99 22.13 -17.85
C GLN A 46 -14.58 23.54 -17.42
N PHE A 47 -14.02 24.31 -18.35
CA PHE A 47 -13.74 25.72 -18.17
C PHE A 47 -14.84 26.56 -18.84
N PRO A 48 -15.28 27.68 -18.24
CA PRO A 48 -16.17 28.61 -18.92
C PRO A 48 -15.51 29.12 -20.20
N GLY A 49 -16.26 29.16 -21.31
CA GLY A 49 -15.79 29.71 -22.58
C GLY A 49 -15.24 31.14 -22.42
N GLY A 50 -14.13 31.45 -23.09
CA GLY A 50 -13.40 32.72 -22.93
C GLY A 50 -12.31 32.73 -21.85
N SER A 51 -12.02 31.58 -21.23
CA SER A 51 -10.94 31.44 -20.25
C SER A 51 -9.55 31.54 -20.88
N GLN A 52 -8.63 32.21 -20.18
CA GLN A 52 -7.20 32.20 -20.49
C GLN A 52 -6.47 31.17 -19.64
N VAL A 53 -5.72 30.29 -20.30
CA VAL A 53 -4.87 29.27 -19.67
C VAL A 53 -3.41 29.70 -19.79
N ARG A 54 -2.74 29.89 -18.66
CA ARG A 54 -1.32 30.25 -18.59
C ARG A 54 -0.46 29.04 -18.24
N PHE A 55 0.64 28.89 -18.98
CA PHE A 55 1.62 27.82 -18.78
C PHE A 55 2.93 28.41 -18.22
N SER A 56 3.44 27.80 -17.17
CA SER A 56 4.72 28.16 -16.55
C SER A 56 5.50 26.91 -16.13
N VAL A 57 6.83 27.00 -16.15
CA VAL A 57 7.73 25.99 -15.59
C VAL A 57 8.32 26.47 -14.28
N LEU A 58 8.33 25.58 -13.28
CA LEU A 58 8.89 25.83 -11.95
C LEU A 58 10.11 24.93 -11.69
N SER A 59 11.22 25.55 -11.30
CA SER A 59 12.38 24.84 -10.77
C SER A 59 12.45 25.01 -9.25
N LYS A 60 12.17 23.92 -8.52
CA LYS A 60 12.26 23.91 -7.05
C LYS A 60 13.70 24.09 -6.54
N LYS A 61 14.68 23.60 -7.29
CA LYS A 61 16.10 23.71 -6.94
C LYS A 61 16.61 25.15 -7.06
N MET A 62 16.17 25.86 -8.10
CA MET A 62 16.59 27.25 -8.38
C MET A 62 15.66 28.29 -7.75
N LYS A 63 14.56 27.87 -7.11
CA LYS A 63 13.46 28.73 -6.63
C LYS A 63 12.97 29.73 -7.70
N ALA A 64 13.00 29.34 -8.96
CA ALA A 64 12.67 30.20 -10.09
C ALA A 64 11.46 29.67 -10.87
N HIS A 65 10.67 30.58 -11.44
CA HIS A 65 9.60 30.25 -12.38
C HIS A 65 9.81 30.97 -13.71
N LYS A 66 9.44 30.34 -14.83
CA LYS A 66 9.45 30.96 -16.16
C LYS A 66 8.09 30.78 -16.81
N TYR A 67 7.47 31.89 -17.22
CA TYR A 67 6.26 31.88 -18.03
C TYR A 67 6.60 31.40 -19.44
N ILE A 68 5.75 30.54 -19.97
CA ILE A 68 5.96 29.89 -21.27
C ILE A 68 4.97 30.40 -22.31
N GLY A 69 3.73 30.70 -21.92
CA GLY A 69 2.72 31.20 -22.84
C GLY A 69 1.31 31.21 -22.26
N THR A 70 0.38 31.81 -22.99
CA THR A 70 -1.05 31.83 -22.66
C THR A 70 -1.86 31.41 -23.87
N LEU A 71 -2.79 30.49 -23.66
CA LEU A 71 -3.77 30.06 -24.64
C LEU A 71 -5.14 30.65 -24.28
N GLN A 72 -5.81 31.23 -25.28
CA GLN A 72 -7.18 31.72 -25.17
C GLN A 72 -8.13 30.62 -25.65
N LEU A 73 -9.05 30.18 -24.77
CA LEU A 73 -10.05 29.17 -25.15
C LEU A 73 -11.27 29.85 -25.78
N GLY A 74 -11.72 29.29 -26.91
CA GLY A 74 -12.94 29.70 -27.58
C GLY A 74 -14.20 29.31 -26.79
N PRO A 75 -15.38 29.83 -27.18
CA PRO A 75 -16.62 29.62 -26.45
C PRO A 75 -17.06 28.16 -26.37
N ASP A 76 -16.68 27.32 -27.35
CA ASP A 76 -17.05 25.90 -27.44
C ASP A 76 -15.84 24.95 -27.32
N SER A 77 -14.70 25.44 -26.84
CA SER A 77 -13.47 24.67 -26.76
C SER A 77 -13.50 23.67 -25.59
N ILE A 78 -13.64 22.37 -25.89
CA ILE A 78 -13.24 21.30 -24.95
C ILE A 78 -11.71 21.29 -24.91
N ALA A 79 -11.13 21.44 -23.71
CA ALA A 79 -9.68 21.56 -23.51
C ALA A 79 -8.87 20.38 -24.12
N GLU A 80 -9.53 19.24 -24.35
CA GLU A 80 -8.98 18.00 -24.90
C GLU A 80 -8.31 18.17 -26.28
N GLN A 81 -8.89 18.95 -27.20
CA GLN A 81 -8.31 19.14 -28.54
C GLN A 81 -7.10 20.08 -28.57
N HIS A 82 -7.03 21.04 -27.63
CA HIS A 82 -5.95 22.02 -27.59
C HIS A 82 -4.80 21.63 -26.65
N PHE A 83 -5.01 20.72 -25.70
CA PHE A 83 -3.94 20.23 -24.84
C PHE A 83 -2.89 19.45 -25.64
N THR A 84 -3.32 18.62 -26.60
CA THR A 84 -2.43 17.91 -27.52
C THR A 84 -1.64 18.88 -28.41
N ALA A 85 -2.29 19.95 -28.91
CA ALA A 85 -1.64 20.95 -29.75
C ALA A 85 -0.61 21.83 -29.01
N VAL A 86 -0.77 22.09 -27.71
CA VAL A 86 0.21 22.83 -26.89
C VAL A 86 1.40 21.96 -26.50
N VAL A 87 1.20 20.65 -26.35
CA VAL A 87 2.26 19.68 -26.03
C VAL A 87 3.23 19.49 -27.20
N ASP A 88 2.76 19.62 -28.44
CA ASP A 88 3.58 19.43 -29.65
C ASP A 88 4.52 20.60 -30.01
N LEU A 89 4.41 21.77 -29.35
CA LEU A 89 4.89 23.01 -29.95
C LEU A 89 5.72 23.93 -29.04
N ILE A 90 6.73 23.42 -28.34
CA ILE A 90 7.69 24.30 -27.65
C ILE A 90 9.13 23.79 -27.77
N LYS A 91 9.87 24.29 -28.78
CA LYS A 91 11.34 24.28 -28.81
C LYS A 91 11.84 25.60 -28.24
N ILE A 92 12.52 25.60 -27.09
CA ILE A 92 13.15 26.82 -26.54
C ILE A 92 14.57 26.49 -26.10
N GLU A 93 15.56 27.18 -26.69
CA GLU A 93 16.91 27.29 -26.14
C GLU A 93 16.92 28.30 -24.99
N ALA A 94 17.61 28.01 -23.88
CA ALA A 94 17.65 28.94 -22.74
C ALA A 94 18.99 28.92 -21.98
N GLU A 95 19.62 30.10 -21.88
CA GLU A 95 20.64 30.43 -20.89
C GLU A 95 19.98 31.05 -19.63
N THR A 96 20.57 30.82 -18.45
CA THR A 96 20.02 31.26 -17.15
C THR A 96 20.61 32.58 -16.65
N GLN A 97 19.76 33.46 -16.11
CA GLN A 97 20.14 34.68 -15.38
C GLN A 97 19.72 34.59 -13.89
N PRO A 98 20.41 35.26 -12.94
CA PRO A 98 20.14 35.15 -11.50
C PRO A 98 18.90 35.91 -11.02
N HIS A 99 18.34 35.45 -9.90
CA HIS A 99 17.09 35.92 -9.29
C HIS A 99 17.28 37.20 -8.45
N PRO A 100 16.35 38.18 -8.48
CA PRO A 100 16.33 39.30 -7.53
C PRO A 100 15.81 38.86 -6.14
N PRO A 101 16.13 39.61 -5.05
CA PRO A 101 15.89 39.17 -3.69
C PRO A 101 14.44 39.25 -3.22
N ASP A 102 14.13 38.35 -2.27
CA ASP A 102 12.84 37.93 -1.70
C ASP A 102 11.89 39.06 -1.24
N SER A 103 10.59 38.91 -1.53
CA SER A 103 9.54 39.39 -0.64
C SER A 103 8.30 38.47 -0.64
N GLN A 104 7.98 38.02 0.58
CA GLN A 104 6.72 37.41 1.06
C GLN A 104 6.47 35.92 0.74
N GLN A 105 6.73 35.09 1.76
CA GLN A 105 6.30 33.70 1.89
C GLN A 105 4.77 33.57 1.97
N THR A 106 4.17 32.82 1.06
CA THR A 106 2.82 32.26 1.23
C THR A 106 2.88 30.88 1.90
N VAL A 107 2.16 30.74 3.01
CA VAL A 107 1.95 29.49 3.76
C VAL A 107 1.00 28.58 2.98
N TYR A 108 1.34 27.30 2.83
CA TYR A 108 0.45 26.27 2.26
C TYR A 108 -0.21 25.43 3.38
N PRO A 109 -1.49 25.02 3.25
CA PRO A 109 -2.18 24.22 4.27
C PRO A 109 -1.75 22.74 4.27
N ASP A 110 -1.67 22.15 5.47
CA ASP A 110 -1.31 20.75 5.73
C ASP A 110 -2.31 19.74 5.13
N ILE A 111 -1.78 18.73 4.43
CA ILE A 111 -2.52 17.54 3.97
C ILE A 111 -2.59 16.53 5.14
N LYS A 112 -3.81 16.14 5.52
CA LYS A 112 -4.11 15.24 6.66
C LYS A 112 -3.68 13.78 6.38
N PRO A 113 -2.86 13.15 7.24
CA PRO A 113 -2.74 11.69 7.29
C PRO A 113 -3.94 11.08 8.04
N GLN A 114 -4.54 10.01 7.50
CA GLN A 114 -5.68 9.31 8.10
C GLN A 114 -5.23 8.21 9.09
N PRO A 115 -5.78 8.19 10.31
CA PRO A 115 -5.58 7.11 11.30
C PRO A 115 -6.22 5.76 10.91
N LYS A 116 -5.53 4.64 11.13
CA LYS A 116 -6.13 3.29 11.06
C LYS A 116 -6.68 2.87 12.45
N PRO A 117 -7.96 2.47 12.58
CA PRO A 117 -8.54 2.03 13.84
C PRO A 117 -8.25 0.55 14.18
N THR A 118 -8.20 0.26 15.48
CA THR A 118 -7.94 -1.05 16.11
C THR A 118 -9.16 -1.98 16.11
N ARG A 119 -8.88 -3.29 16.08
CA ARG A 119 -9.80 -4.40 15.76
C ARG A 119 -10.63 -4.92 16.96
N HIS A 120 -11.81 -5.46 16.66
CA HIS A 120 -12.63 -6.35 17.51
C HIS A 120 -12.56 -7.78 16.95
N SER A 121 -12.45 -8.78 17.83
CA SER A 121 -12.61 -10.20 17.47
C SER A 121 -14.09 -10.58 17.46
N PRO A 122 -14.59 -11.36 16.49
CA PRO A 122 -15.90 -12.00 16.60
C PRO A 122 -15.84 -13.19 17.59
N GLU A 123 -16.91 -13.34 18.36
CA GLU A 123 -17.14 -14.50 19.23
C GLU A 123 -17.26 -15.80 18.42
N GLY A 124 -16.82 -16.89 19.04
CA GLY A 124 -16.58 -18.17 18.40
C GLY A 124 -17.81 -18.84 17.81
N SER A 125 -17.65 -19.39 16.61
CA SER A 125 -18.50 -20.43 16.06
C SER A 125 -17.63 -21.62 15.63
N ASN A 126 -17.87 -22.76 16.26
CA ASN A 126 -17.14 -24.02 16.11
C ASN A 126 -17.48 -24.71 14.77
N PRO A 127 -16.53 -25.11 13.91
CA PRO A 127 -16.84 -25.94 12.75
C PRO A 127 -16.51 -27.42 12.96
N LEU A 128 -17.51 -28.25 12.67
CA LEU A 128 -17.48 -29.70 12.54
C LEU A 128 -16.49 -30.18 11.47
N HIS A 129 -15.86 -31.33 11.75
CA HIS A 129 -15.02 -32.11 10.84
C HIS A 129 -15.77 -32.58 9.59
N PRO A 130 -15.10 -32.66 8.43
CA PRO A 130 -15.37 -33.75 7.48
C PRO A 130 -14.13 -34.60 7.21
N GLN A 131 -14.36 -35.92 7.23
CA GLN A 131 -13.44 -36.98 6.85
C GLN A 131 -13.24 -37.01 5.32
N GLY A 132 -12.11 -37.60 4.90
CA GLY A 132 -11.59 -37.58 3.52
C GLY A 132 -12.42 -38.35 2.50
N MET A 133 -12.11 -38.12 1.21
CA MET A 133 -12.62 -38.84 0.05
C MET A 133 -11.59 -38.77 -1.12
N PRO A 134 -11.66 -39.69 -2.10
CA PRO A 134 -10.50 -40.27 -2.79
C PRO A 134 -10.11 -39.58 -4.10
N THR A 135 -8.86 -39.81 -4.52
CA THR A 135 -8.28 -39.38 -5.80
C THR A 135 -8.77 -40.25 -6.96
N SER A 136 -9.36 -39.66 -8.01
CA SER A 136 -9.53 -40.31 -9.31
C SER A 136 -8.51 -39.76 -10.31
N SER A 137 -7.89 -40.66 -11.07
CA SER A 137 -6.98 -40.37 -12.19
C SER A 137 -7.76 -40.35 -13.50
N GLY A 138 -7.73 -39.23 -14.23
CA GLY A 138 -8.24 -39.13 -15.60
C GLY A 138 -7.11 -39.19 -16.64
N THR A 139 -7.43 -39.70 -17.82
CA THR A 139 -6.61 -39.66 -19.06
C THR A 139 -7.32 -38.78 -20.08
N ASP A 140 -6.58 -38.19 -21.01
CA ASP A 140 -7.16 -37.37 -22.08
C ASP A 140 -7.93 -38.21 -23.13
N ALA A 141 -8.58 -37.53 -24.06
CA ALA A 141 -9.38 -38.13 -25.14
C ALA A 141 -8.56 -38.99 -26.13
N GLN A 142 -7.23 -39.07 -25.97
CA GLN A 142 -6.33 -39.91 -26.75
C GLN A 142 -5.69 -41.04 -25.91
N GLY A 143 -6.07 -41.20 -24.63
CA GLY A 143 -5.57 -42.27 -23.78
C GLY A 143 -4.13 -42.08 -23.31
N ASN A 144 -3.58 -40.86 -23.44
CA ASN A 144 -2.27 -40.54 -22.89
C ASN A 144 -2.42 -40.15 -21.41
N PRO A 145 -1.43 -40.48 -20.55
CA PRO A 145 -1.37 -39.85 -19.24
C PRO A 145 -1.13 -38.37 -19.44
N GLU A 146 -2.12 -37.53 -19.09
CA GLU A 146 -1.93 -36.08 -19.05
C GLU A 146 -0.68 -35.79 -18.22
N THR A 147 0.27 -35.10 -18.83
CA THR A 147 1.51 -34.68 -18.17
C THR A 147 1.17 -33.85 -16.95
N LYS A 148 1.27 -34.45 -15.75
CA LYS A 148 1.06 -33.84 -14.43
C LYS A 148 1.92 -32.59 -14.12
N VAL A 149 2.76 -32.16 -15.06
CA VAL A 149 3.74 -31.08 -14.89
C VAL A 149 3.10 -29.69 -15.09
N ASP A 150 2.00 -29.56 -15.85
CA ASP A 150 1.40 -28.23 -16.12
C ASP A 150 0.44 -27.74 -15.02
N ALA A 151 -0.27 -28.63 -14.33
CA ALA A 151 -1.19 -28.24 -13.25
C ALA A 151 -0.45 -27.74 -11.99
N GLN A 152 0.75 -28.26 -11.71
CA GLN A 152 1.56 -27.80 -10.57
C GLN A 152 2.16 -26.41 -10.83
N ASN A 153 2.63 -26.13 -12.05
CA ASN A 153 3.18 -24.81 -12.40
C ASN A 153 2.13 -23.70 -12.40
N ALA A 154 0.87 -23.99 -12.77
CA ALA A 154 -0.24 -23.03 -12.68
C ALA A 154 -0.58 -22.62 -11.22
N THR A 155 -0.17 -23.42 -10.23
CA THR A 155 -0.41 -23.14 -8.80
C THR A 155 0.72 -22.39 -8.11
N LEU A 156 1.88 -22.21 -8.72
CA LEU A 156 2.97 -21.43 -8.12
C LEU A 156 2.82 -19.94 -8.40
N ILE A 157 3.42 -19.11 -7.54
CA ILE A 157 3.52 -17.67 -7.66
C ILE A 157 4.91 -17.36 -8.20
N SER A 158 5.00 -16.71 -9.37
CA SER A 158 6.29 -16.33 -9.95
C SER A 158 6.78 -14.99 -9.42
N LEU A 159 8.10 -14.75 -9.51
CA LEU A 159 8.66 -13.44 -9.20
C LEU A 159 8.09 -12.34 -10.11
N GLU A 160 7.82 -12.65 -11.38
CA GLU A 160 7.22 -11.71 -12.31
C GLU A 160 5.82 -11.27 -11.84
N GLN A 161 5.00 -12.21 -11.36
CA GLN A 161 3.70 -11.89 -10.76
C GLN A 161 3.87 -10.99 -9.52
N MET A 162 4.85 -11.27 -8.66
CA MET A 162 5.17 -10.41 -7.52
C MET A 162 5.61 -9.00 -7.94
N GLN A 163 6.43 -8.88 -8.98
CA GLN A 163 6.89 -7.59 -9.53
C GLN A 163 5.73 -6.78 -10.12
N ARG A 164 4.79 -7.44 -10.82
CA ARG A 164 3.57 -6.80 -11.35
C ARG A 164 2.65 -6.28 -10.24
N MET A 165 2.63 -6.92 -9.07
CA MET A 165 1.90 -6.43 -7.89
C MET A 165 2.61 -5.27 -7.18
N TRP A 166 3.94 -5.16 -7.26
CA TRP A 166 4.73 -4.07 -6.66
C TRP A 166 5.60 -3.31 -7.67
N PRO A 167 5.01 -2.63 -8.67
CA PRO A 167 5.76 -1.94 -9.71
C PRO A 167 6.67 -0.82 -9.17
N ALA A 168 6.30 -0.20 -8.05
CA ALA A 168 7.13 0.83 -7.40
C ALA A 168 8.53 0.30 -7.01
N ILE A 169 8.64 -0.98 -6.62
CA ILE A 169 9.93 -1.62 -6.32
C ILE A 169 10.75 -1.80 -7.61
N VAL A 170 10.09 -2.21 -8.70
CA VAL A 170 10.72 -2.39 -10.02
C VAL A 170 11.29 -1.07 -10.54
N HIS A 171 10.62 0.06 -10.28
CA HIS A 171 11.06 1.39 -10.71
C HIS A 171 12.03 2.10 -9.76
N MET A 172 12.44 1.47 -8.66
CA MET A 172 13.51 2.01 -7.81
C MET A 172 14.82 2.15 -8.62
N HIS A 173 15.63 3.14 -8.25
CA HIS A 173 17.00 3.27 -8.76
C HIS A 173 17.79 1.99 -8.47
N ALA A 174 18.60 1.58 -9.46
CA ALA A 174 19.46 0.42 -9.31
C ALA A 174 20.41 0.62 -8.11
N GLY A 175 20.53 -0.40 -7.26
CA GLY A 175 21.38 -0.37 -6.09
C GLY A 175 20.96 -1.35 -5.01
N PRO A 176 21.69 -1.40 -3.88
CA PRO A 176 21.48 -2.39 -2.82
C PRO A 176 20.05 -2.40 -2.25
N ALA A 177 19.41 -1.24 -2.12
CA ALA A 177 18.04 -1.13 -1.62
C ALA A 177 17.01 -1.80 -2.54
N LYS A 178 17.14 -1.60 -3.86
CA LYS A 178 16.30 -2.30 -4.85
C LYS A 178 16.54 -3.80 -4.81
N ASN A 179 17.81 -4.22 -4.79
CA ASN A 179 18.17 -5.63 -4.76
C ASN A 179 17.60 -6.34 -3.53
N ALA A 180 17.67 -5.71 -2.35
CA ALA A 180 17.08 -6.23 -1.12
C ALA A 180 15.56 -6.38 -1.23
N LYS A 181 14.85 -5.40 -1.82
CA LYS A 181 13.40 -5.48 -2.03
C LYS A 181 13.00 -6.54 -3.06
N MET A 182 13.79 -6.72 -4.12
CA MET A 182 13.55 -7.78 -5.10
C MET A 182 13.78 -9.17 -4.50
N ALA A 183 14.82 -9.33 -3.67
CA ALA A 183 15.06 -10.55 -2.91
C ALA A 183 13.93 -10.82 -1.89
N GLU A 184 13.38 -9.78 -1.27
CA GLU A 184 12.21 -9.89 -0.39
C GLU A 184 10.97 -10.38 -1.14
N LEU A 185 10.70 -9.86 -2.36
CA LEU A 185 9.60 -10.36 -3.21
C LEU A 185 9.78 -11.84 -3.59
N GLN A 186 11.00 -12.26 -3.94
CA GLN A 186 11.30 -13.66 -4.24
C GLN A 186 11.07 -14.55 -3.02
N ALA A 187 11.62 -14.17 -1.86
CA ALA A 187 11.46 -14.93 -0.63
C ALA A 187 9.99 -15.08 -0.22
N ILE A 188 9.16 -14.05 -0.46
CA ILE A 188 7.71 -14.15 -0.23
C ILE A 188 7.07 -15.17 -1.17
N ALA A 189 7.39 -15.14 -2.47
CA ALA A 189 6.89 -16.12 -3.42
C ALA A 189 7.28 -17.55 -3.00
N ASP A 190 8.55 -17.76 -2.67
CA ASP A 190 9.08 -19.07 -2.26
C ASP A 190 8.36 -19.59 -1.01
N GLU A 191 8.14 -18.74 0.00
CA GLU A 191 7.43 -19.10 1.22
C GLU A 191 5.97 -19.47 0.96
N LEU A 192 5.28 -18.77 0.06
CA LEU A 192 3.88 -19.07 -0.30
C LEU A 192 3.77 -20.32 -1.17
N ASN A 193 4.78 -20.59 -1.99
CA ASN A 193 4.86 -21.76 -2.86
C ASN A 193 5.21 -23.04 -2.12
N HIS A 194 5.66 -22.95 -0.86
CA HIS A 194 6.05 -24.12 -0.07
C HIS A 194 4.92 -25.13 0.14
N ASP A 195 3.70 -24.67 0.44
CA ASP A 195 2.51 -25.54 0.57
C ASP A 195 1.21 -24.76 0.27
N PRO A 196 0.97 -24.38 -1.00
CA PRO A 196 -0.17 -23.53 -1.37
C PRO A 196 -1.53 -24.18 -1.03
N ILE A 197 -1.61 -25.52 -1.04
CA ILE A 197 -2.84 -26.26 -0.70
C ILE A 197 -3.16 -26.13 0.79
N ARG A 198 -2.16 -26.28 1.67
CA ARG A 198 -2.33 -26.10 3.11
C ARG A 198 -2.63 -24.65 3.46
N PHE A 199 -1.96 -23.71 2.79
CA PHE A 199 -2.17 -22.27 2.97
C PHE A 199 -3.50 -21.77 2.40
N LYS A 200 -4.21 -22.60 1.64
CA LYS A 200 -5.44 -22.21 0.92
C LYS A 200 -5.16 -21.04 -0.03
N LEU A 201 -4.09 -21.16 -0.81
CA LEU A 201 -3.62 -20.25 -1.86
C LEU A 201 -3.33 -21.01 -3.18
N ASP A 202 -4.04 -22.11 -3.36
CA ASP A 202 -3.95 -23.07 -4.45
C ASP A 202 -4.83 -22.73 -5.67
N THR A 203 -5.62 -21.65 -5.61
CA THR A 203 -6.42 -21.18 -6.74
C THR A 203 -6.08 -19.72 -7.08
N PRO A 204 -6.15 -19.33 -8.37
CA PRO A 204 -5.98 -17.94 -8.79
C PRO A 204 -6.86 -16.96 -8.02
N LEU A 205 -8.10 -17.34 -7.75
CA LEU A 205 -9.07 -16.49 -7.05
C LEU A 205 -8.70 -16.28 -5.58
N ARG A 206 -8.25 -17.33 -4.87
CA ARG A 206 -7.77 -17.22 -3.49
C ARG A 206 -6.53 -16.34 -3.41
N LYS A 207 -5.56 -16.54 -4.32
CA LYS A 207 -4.37 -15.69 -4.43
C LYS A 207 -4.75 -14.23 -4.68
N ALA A 208 -5.65 -13.98 -5.62
CA ALA A 208 -6.10 -12.63 -5.94
C ALA A 208 -6.69 -11.90 -4.73
N HIS A 209 -7.61 -12.55 -4.01
CA HIS A 209 -8.20 -12.01 -2.78
C HIS A 209 -7.16 -11.79 -1.68
N PHE A 210 -6.27 -12.76 -1.46
CA PHE A 210 -5.20 -12.66 -0.46
C PHE A 210 -4.28 -11.47 -0.75
N PHE A 211 -3.73 -11.39 -1.96
CA PHE A 211 -2.80 -10.33 -2.34
C PHE A 211 -3.46 -8.95 -2.40
N ALA A 212 -4.74 -8.85 -2.76
CA ALA A 212 -5.46 -7.58 -2.73
C ALA A 212 -5.42 -6.91 -1.34
N GLN A 213 -5.54 -7.74 -0.30
CA GLN A 213 -5.48 -7.29 1.09
C GLN A 213 -4.04 -7.00 1.52
N VAL A 214 -3.08 -7.86 1.16
CA VAL A 214 -1.66 -7.69 1.47
C VAL A 214 -1.10 -6.40 0.85
N MET A 215 -1.42 -6.13 -0.42
CA MET A 215 -1.02 -4.90 -1.12
C MET A 215 -1.50 -3.65 -0.39
N GLN A 216 -2.74 -3.65 0.08
CA GLN A 216 -3.27 -2.49 0.81
C GLN A 216 -2.61 -2.29 2.18
N GLU A 217 -2.27 -3.37 2.88
CA GLU A 217 -1.63 -3.26 4.19
C GLU A 217 -0.14 -2.92 4.11
N ALA A 218 0.57 -3.50 3.15
CA ALA A 218 2.00 -3.29 2.96
C ALA A 218 2.32 -2.02 2.17
N GLY A 219 1.36 -1.51 1.38
CA GLY A 219 1.55 -0.38 0.50
C GLY A 219 2.59 -0.64 -0.62
N PRO A 220 2.92 0.40 -1.40
CA PRO A 220 3.80 0.26 -2.57
C PRO A 220 5.25 -0.08 -2.21
N GLY A 221 5.68 0.20 -0.98
CA GLY A 221 7.04 -0.09 -0.49
C GLY A 221 7.21 -1.47 0.15
N LEU A 222 6.14 -2.27 0.23
CA LEU A 222 6.15 -3.56 0.94
C LEU A 222 6.59 -3.39 2.41
N GLU A 223 5.93 -2.47 3.11
CA GLU A 223 6.20 -2.16 4.51
C GLU A 223 5.53 -3.19 5.43
N LYS A 224 6.20 -3.53 6.53
CA LYS A 224 5.77 -4.60 7.46
C LYS A 224 5.79 -4.20 8.93
N ASN A 225 6.09 -2.94 9.23
CA ASN A 225 6.20 -2.42 10.58
C ASN A 225 5.39 -1.13 10.70
N GLU A 226 4.71 -0.96 11.83
CA GLU A 226 4.09 0.34 12.16
C GLU A 226 5.14 1.33 12.64
N SER A 227 4.97 2.59 12.23
CA SER A 227 5.68 3.72 12.82
C SER A 227 4.82 4.31 13.93
N PHE A 228 5.42 4.57 15.09
CA PHE A 228 4.80 5.32 16.18
C PHE A 228 5.24 6.79 16.18
N ASN A 229 5.57 7.33 15.00
CA ASN A 229 5.98 8.72 14.84
C ASN A 229 4.77 9.63 14.61
N TYR A 230 3.97 9.87 15.65
CA TYR A 230 2.75 10.69 15.60
C TYR A 230 2.95 12.05 16.27
N SER A 231 2.29 13.07 15.74
CA SER A 231 2.11 14.33 16.48
C SER A 231 1.07 14.15 17.60
N PRO A 232 1.02 15.04 18.61
CA PRO A 232 0.00 14.99 19.67
C PRO A 232 -1.44 14.95 19.11
N LYS A 233 -1.74 15.83 18.14
CA LYS A 233 -3.02 15.85 17.43
C LYS A 233 -3.32 14.51 16.73
N GLY A 234 -2.30 13.90 16.12
CA GLY A 234 -2.40 12.58 15.52
C GLY A 234 -2.81 11.55 16.57
N LEU A 235 -2.07 11.46 17.68
CA LEU A 235 -2.32 10.52 18.77
C LEU A 235 -3.76 10.61 19.29
N ILE A 236 -4.25 11.80 19.58
CA ILE A 236 -5.64 12.06 20.04
C ILE A 236 -6.68 11.60 19.01
N GLY A 237 -6.39 11.80 17.72
CA GLY A 237 -7.25 11.37 16.62
C GLY A 237 -7.36 9.85 16.52
N ILE A 238 -6.24 9.14 16.64
CA ILE A 238 -6.16 7.69 16.40
C ILE A 238 -6.57 6.89 17.63
N PHE A 239 -5.91 7.14 18.75
CA PHE A 239 -5.83 6.19 19.84
C PHE A 239 -6.76 6.58 20.97
N ARG A 240 -7.60 5.62 21.38
CA ARG A 240 -8.56 5.79 22.49
C ARG A 240 -7.89 6.29 23.77
N TYR A 241 -6.71 5.77 24.11
CA TYR A 241 -5.93 6.20 25.27
C TYR A 241 -5.65 7.70 25.22
N PHE A 242 -4.98 8.18 24.16
CA PHE A 242 -4.57 9.57 24.02
C PHE A 242 -5.74 10.54 23.84
N ARG A 243 -6.91 10.06 23.39
CA ARG A 243 -8.13 10.88 23.42
C ARG A 243 -8.61 11.20 24.84
N ARG A 244 -8.32 10.34 25.80
CA ARG A 244 -8.65 10.50 27.22
C ARG A 244 -7.53 11.16 28.01
N HIS A 245 -6.29 11.01 27.53
CA HIS A 245 -5.06 11.53 28.12
C HIS A 245 -4.34 12.46 27.12
N PRO A 246 -4.94 13.62 26.76
CA PRO A 246 -4.36 14.52 25.75
C PRO A 246 -3.04 15.17 26.20
N ASP A 247 -2.83 15.31 27.51
CA ASP A 247 -1.57 15.73 28.13
C ASP A 247 -0.44 14.73 27.84
N GLU A 248 -0.72 13.43 27.90
CA GLU A 248 0.27 12.41 27.52
C GLU A 248 0.52 12.39 26.00
N ALA A 249 -0.44 12.80 25.18
CA ALA A 249 -0.23 12.96 23.75
C ALA A 249 0.79 14.07 23.45
N GLU A 250 0.72 15.16 24.22
CA GLU A 250 1.73 16.22 24.18
C GLU A 250 3.09 15.73 24.65
N LEU A 251 3.13 14.97 25.75
CA LEU A 251 4.38 14.47 26.31
C LEU A 251 5.14 13.54 25.34
N TYR A 252 4.45 12.60 24.70
CA TYR A 252 5.11 11.55 23.92
C TYR A 252 5.08 11.79 22.40
N GLY A 253 4.23 12.69 21.93
CA GLY A 253 4.09 13.00 20.50
C GLY A 253 5.27 13.79 19.94
N ARG A 254 5.52 13.64 18.64
CA ARG A 254 6.51 14.43 17.90
C ARG A 254 6.12 15.90 17.87
N ARG A 255 7.05 16.76 18.28
CA ARG A 255 6.98 18.23 18.20
C ARG A 255 8.31 18.82 17.76
N HIS A 256 8.34 20.13 17.52
CA HIS A 256 9.59 20.82 17.19
C HIS A 256 10.60 20.66 18.35
N GLY A 257 11.79 20.16 18.05
CA GLY A 257 12.82 19.89 19.07
C GLY A 257 12.53 18.70 19.99
N HIS A 258 11.43 17.96 19.76
CA HIS A 258 11.04 16.82 20.58
C HIS A 258 10.64 15.64 19.68
N PRO A 259 11.50 14.63 19.49
CA PRO A 259 11.13 13.44 18.72
C PRO A 259 9.95 12.72 19.39
N ALA A 260 9.17 11.96 18.61
CA ALA A 260 8.19 11.06 19.23
C ALA A 260 8.91 10.02 20.10
N GLU A 261 8.20 9.46 21.08
CA GLU A 261 8.65 8.33 21.89
C GLU A 261 7.87 7.04 21.54
N PRO A 262 8.31 6.26 20.54
CA PRO A 262 7.57 5.11 20.02
C PRO A 262 7.12 4.09 21.06
N SER A 263 8.00 3.68 21.96
CA SER A 263 7.70 2.68 22.99
C SER A 263 6.69 3.20 23.99
N SER A 264 6.86 4.45 24.46
CA SER A 264 5.93 5.14 25.36
C SER A 264 4.54 5.26 24.72
N ILE A 265 4.49 5.60 23.43
CA ILE A 265 3.24 5.68 22.67
C ILE A 265 2.58 4.31 22.55
N ALA A 266 3.31 3.28 22.12
CA ALA A 266 2.74 1.96 21.87
C ALA A 266 2.25 1.30 23.17
N ASN A 267 3.02 1.40 24.27
CA ASN A 267 2.63 0.87 25.58
C ASN A 267 1.31 1.44 26.07
N ARG A 268 1.00 2.69 25.72
CA ARG A 268 -0.25 3.38 26.07
C ARG A 268 -1.38 3.09 25.10
N ALA A 269 -1.11 3.24 23.81
CA ALA A 269 -2.08 3.00 22.76
C ALA A 269 -2.63 1.57 22.81
N TYR A 270 -1.78 0.61 23.17
CA TYR A 270 -2.09 -0.82 23.18
C TYR A 270 -2.08 -1.44 24.58
N SER A 271 -2.11 -0.67 25.68
CA SER A 271 -2.36 -1.23 27.02
C SER A 271 -3.77 -1.82 27.13
N ASN A 272 -4.04 -2.54 28.22
CA ASN A 272 -5.40 -2.95 28.60
C ASN A 272 -6.39 -1.78 28.66
N GLU A 273 -5.94 -0.56 28.96
CA GLU A 273 -6.77 0.64 28.90
C GLU A 273 -6.94 1.18 27.47
N GLY A 274 -5.84 1.26 26.72
CA GLY A 274 -5.83 1.79 25.36
C GLY A 274 -6.60 0.92 24.37
N ASN A 275 -6.49 -0.40 24.52
CA ASN A 275 -7.24 -1.38 23.75
C ASN A 275 -7.46 -2.69 24.53
N THR A 276 -8.68 -2.86 25.05
CA THR A 276 -9.09 -4.00 25.88
C THR A 276 -9.10 -5.34 25.14
N ASN A 277 -9.07 -5.36 23.81
CA ASN A 277 -9.22 -6.59 23.02
C ASN A 277 -7.87 -7.29 22.72
N LEU A 278 -6.75 -6.66 23.04
CA LEU A 278 -5.42 -7.17 22.66
C LEU A 278 -4.84 -8.18 23.65
N GLY A 279 -5.44 -8.31 24.84
CA GLY A 279 -4.92 -9.14 25.94
C GLY A 279 -3.57 -8.66 26.50
N ASN A 280 -3.17 -7.42 26.17
CA ASN A 280 -1.97 -6.78 26.72
C ASN A 280 -2.21 -6.36 28.18
N GLY A 281 -1.14 -6.30 28.97
CA GLY A 281 -1.16 -5.78 30.34
C GLY A 281 -1.26 -4.25 30.42
N THR A 282 -0.94 -3.71 31.59
CA THR A 282 -0.88 -2.26 31.85
C THR A 282 0.25 -1.60 31.05
N VAL A 283 0.34 -0.27 31.07
CA VAL A 283 1.42 0.48 30.41
C VAL A 283 2.81 0.01 30.88
N GLU A 284 2.95 -0.29 32.18
CA GLU A 284 4.18 -0.71 32.83
C GLU A 284 4.65 -2.11 32.41
N SER A 285 3.73 -2.95 31.91
CA SER A 285 4.08 -4.30 31.42
C SER A 285 4.99 -4.26 30.19
N GLY A 286 4.99 -3.14 29.44
CA GLY A 286 5.69 -3.04 28.16
C GLY A 286 5.02 -3.82 27.02
N ASP A 287 3.84 -4.40 27.25
CA ASP A 287 3.15 -5.26 26.29
C ASP A 287 2.74 -4.54 25.01
N GLY A 288 2.36 -3.26 25.11
CA GLY A 288 1.92 -2.51 23.95
C GLY A 288 3.04 -2.33 22.92
N TRP A 289 4.27 -2.07 23.36
CA TRP A 289 5.45 -2.05 22.47
C TRP A 289 5.89 -3.46 22.09
N LYS A 290 5.94 -4.40 23.04
CA LYS A 290 6.40 -5.77 22.81
C LYS A 290 5.54 -6.48 21.75
N TYR A 291 4.22 -6.33 21.83
CA TYR A 291 3.23 -6.93 20.92
C TYR A 291 2.60 -5.91 19.96
N ARG A 292 3.33 -4.84 19.60
CA ARG A 292 2.93 -3.90 18.55
C ARG A 292 2.74 -4.60 17.20
N GLY A 293 2.03 -3.94 16.29
CA GLY A 293 1.74 -4.45 14.94
C GLY A 293 2.99 -4.79 14.15
N ARG A 294 3.06 -6.01 13.64
CA ARG A 294 4.12 -6.51 12.74
C ARG A 294 3.57 -7.37 11.61
N GLY A 295 4.36 -7.47 10.55
CA GLY A 295 4.10 -8.29 9.38
C GLY A 295 3.08 -7.65 8.42
N TYR A 296 2.87 -8.29 7.28
CA TYR A 296 2.04 -7.74 6.20
C TYR A 296 0.55 -7.66 6.52
N LYS A 297 0.10 -8.32 7.59
CA LYS A 297 -1.29 -8.26 8.06
C LYS A 297 -1.45 -7.56 9.41
N GLN A 298 -0.36 -7.05 9.99
CA GLN A 298 -0.33 -6.31 11.25
C GLN A 298 -0.85 -7.13 12.45
N VAL A 299 -0.21 -8.26 12.75
CA VAL A 299 -0.51 -9.03 13.97
C VAL A 299 -0.14 -8.18 15.19
N THR A 300 -1.12 -7.92 16.05
CA THR A 300 -1.00 -6.97 17.18
C THR A 300 -1.63 -7.56 18.43
N GLY A 301 -1.01 -7.38 19.59
CA GLY A 301 -1.54 -7.77 20.89
C GLY A 301 -1.19 -9.19 21.31
N ARG A 302 -0.92 -9.37 22.61
CA ARG A 302 -0.53 -10.63 23.24
C ARG A 302 -1.47 -11.78 22.89
N THR A 303 -2.78 -11.57 22.87
CA THR A 303 -3.75 -12.60 22.49
C THR A 303 -3.47 -13.17 21.10
N ASN A 304 -3.22 -12.30 20.12
CA ASN A 304 -2.97 -12.73 18.74
C ASN A 304 -1.61 -13.40 18.59
N TYR A 305 -0.58 -12.90 19.29
CA TYR A 305 0.73 -13.53 19.32
C TYR A 305 0.69 -14.94 19.95
N THR A 306 -0.07 -15.11 21.03
CA THR A 306 -0.30 -16.43 21.66
C THR A 306 -1.02 -17.38 20.71
N GLN A 307 -2.06 -16.92 20.03
CA GLN A 307 -2.82 -17.74 19.10
C GLN A 307 -1.98 -18.13 17.87
N LEU A 308 -1.19 -17.19 17.34
CA LEU A 308 -0.24 -17.46 16.25
C LEU A 308 0.77 -18.54 16.67
N THR A 309 1.40 -18.42 17.85
CA THR A 309 2.29 -19.46 18.40
C THR A 309 1.64 -20.83 18.44
N LYS A 310 0.39 -20.90 18.95
CA LYS A 310 -0.35 -22.17 19.09
C LYS A 310 -0.67 -22.82 17.74
N ASP A 311 -1.03 -22.02 16.74
CA ASP A 311 -1.47 -22.52 15.44
C ASP A 311 -0.34 -22.68 14.43
N PHE A 312 0.82 -22.04 14.63
CA PHE A 312 1.93 -22.05 13.68
C PHE A 312 2.33 -23.47 13.20
N PRO A 313 2.49 -24.48 14.08
CA PRO A 313 2.86 -25.83 13.65
C PRO A 313 1.81 -26.53 12.76
N LYS A 314 0.55 -26.06 12.74
CA LYS A 314 -0.49 -26.61 11.87
C LYS A 314 -0.24 -26.26 10.40
N LEU A 315 0.31 -25.06 10.16
CA LEU A 315 0.62 -24.55 8.82
C LEU A 315 2.06 -24.87 8.41
N TRP A 316 3.00 -24.95 9.36
CA TRP A 316 4.40 -25.30 9.11
C TRP A 316 4.82 -26.48 10.00
N PRO A 317 4.43 -27.72 9.65
CA PRO A 317 4.81 -28.89 10.43
C PRO A 317 6.34 -29.03 10.43
N GLY A 318 6.90 -29.32 11.60
CA GLY A 318 8.36 -29.38 11.78
C GLY A 318 9.01 -28.06 12.19
N GLU A 319 8.26 -26.95 12.25
CA GLU A 319 8.74 -25.69 12.81
C GLU A 319 7.85 -25.26 14.00
N SER A 320 8.48 -25.00 15.15
CA SER A 320 7.81 -24.53 16.36
C SER A 320 8.45 -23.22 16.79
N ILE A 321 7.72 -22.11 16.68
CA ILE A 321 8.19 -20.78 17.03
C ILE A 321 7.28 -20.21 18.13
N ASN A 322 7.89 -19.74 19.21
CA ASN A 322 7.17 -19.02 20.26
C ASN A 322 7.21 -17.50 20.00
N PHE A 323 6.23 -16.99 19.27
CA PHE A 323 6.09 -15.56 18.97
C PHE A 323 5.74 -14.72 20.22
N VAL A 324 5.34 -15.32 21.34
CA VAL A 324 5.12 -14.59 22.61
C VAL A 324 6.45 -14.19 23.25
N GLU A 325 7.45 -15.07 23.13
CA GLU A 325 8.82 -14.86 23.60
C GLU A 325 9.66 -14.08 22.58
N THR A 326 9.47 -14.35 21.29
CA THR A 326 10.25 -13.75 20.20
C THR A 326 9.38 -12.98 19.18
N PRO A 327 8.59 -11.97 19.62
CA PRO A 327 7.61 -11.29 18.75
C PRO A 327 8.23 -10.54 17.57
N ASP A 328 9.50 -10.12 17.68
CA ASP A 328 10.22 -9.43 16.61
C ASP A 328 10.48 -10.32 15.39
N LEU A 329 10.40 -11.65 15.53
CA LEU A 329 10.47 -12.55 14.37
C LEU A 329 9.37 -12.22 13.36
N ALA A 330 8.18 -11.79 13.79
CA ALA A 330 7.08 -11.41 12.90
C ALA A 330 7.39 -10.20 11.98
N SER A 331 8.47 -9.45 12.25
CA SER A 331 8.99 -8.40 11.35
C SER A 331 9.98 -8.92 10.31
N GLN A 332 10.46 -10.15 10.40
CA GLN A 332 11.35 -10.73 9.39
C GLN A 332 10.52 -11.19 8.18
N PRO A 333 11.00 -11.03 6.93
CA PRO A 333 10.22 -11.32 5.73
C PRO A 333 9.51 -12.67 5.72
N LYS A 334 10.22 -13.75 6.10
CA LYS A 334 9.69 -15.11 6.24
C LYS A 334 8.46 -15.15 7.15
N TYR A 335 8.60 -14.71 8.40
CA TYR A 335 7.50 -14.79 9.37
C TYR A 335 6.44 -13.70 9.16
N ALA A 336 6.79 -12.57 8.54
CA ALA A 336 5.86 -11.51 8.16
C ALA A 336 4.81 -12.03 7.18
N ILE A 337 5.21 -12.74 6.12
CA ILE A 337 4.25 -13.34 5.19
C ILE A 337 3.52 -14.53 5.81
N ARG A 338 4.21 -15.38 6.58
CA ARG A 338 3.56 -16.50 7.28
C ARG A 338 2.48 -16.03 8.27
N SER A 339 2.69 -14.91 8.95
CA SER A 339 1.67 -14.32 9.82
C SER A 339 0.41 -13.88 9.05
N ALA A 340 0.57 -13.40 7.80
CA ALA A 340 -0.54 -13.07 6.92
C ALA A 340 -1.27 -14.33 6.43
N VAL A 341 -0.54 -15.40 6.10
CA VAL A 341 -1.10 -16.72 5.76
C VAL A 341 -1.87 -17.31 6.94
N TRP A 342 -1.31 -17.25 8.15
CA TRP A 342 -2.00 -17.70 9.35
C TRP A 342 -3.30 -16.93 9.55
N PHE A 343 -3.30 -15.61 9.43
CA PHE A 343 -4.51 -14.81 9.54
C PHE A 343 -5.56 -15.20 8.50
N TRP A 344 -5.14 -15.38 7.25
CA TRP A 344 -5.99 -15.82 6.14
C TRP A 344 -6.66 -17.16 6.43
N TRP A 345 -5.88 -18.13 6.90
CA TRP A 345 -6.35 -19.47 7.25
C TRP A 345 -7.24 -19.46 8.49
N TYR A 346 -6.81 -18.79 9.57
CA TYR A 346 -7.48 -18.73 10.87
C TYR A 346 -8.86 -18.10 10.77
N ASN A 347 -9.01 -17.02 10.00
CA ASN A 347 -10.30 -16.35 9.79
C ASN A 347 -11.12 -17.00 8.66
N GLY A 348 -10.65 -18.08 8.04
CA GLY A 348 -11.39 -18.79 6.98
C GLY A 348 -11.64 -17.95 5.73
N LEU A 349 -10.78 -16.96 5.42
CA LEU A 349 -11.02 -15.98 4.36
C LEU A 349 -11.09 -16.61 2.96
N TYR A 350 -10.41 -17.73 2.77
CA TYR A 350 -10.51 -18.54 1.56
C TYR A 350 -11.94 -18.99 1.26
N LYS A 351 -12.77 -19.24 2.28
CA LYS A 351 -14.18 -19.63 2.08
C LYS A 351 -15.02 -18.50 1.49
N ILE A 352 -14.68 -17.24 1.82
CA ILE A 352 -15.33 -16.07 1.25
C ILE A 352 -14.82 -15.86 -0.18
N ALA A 353 -13.52 -16.01 -0.39
CA ALA A 353 -12.92 -15.94 -1.72
C ALA A 353 -13.51 -16.98 -2.69
N ASP A 354 -13.81 -18.19 -2.22
CA ASP A 354 -14.42 -19.26 -3.02
C ASP A 354 -15.84 -18.91 -3.51
N LYS A 355 -16.51 -17.93 -2.90
CA LYS A 355 -17.84 -17.48 -3.36
C LYS A 355 -17.78 -16.72 -4.69
N GLY A 356 -16.62 -16.17 -5.08
CA GLY A 356 -16.43 -15.55 -6.39
C GLY A 356 -15.62 -14.26 -6.41
N SER A 357 -15.73 -13.54 -7.53
CA SER A 357 -14.98 -12.30 -7.82
C SER A 357 -15.81 -11.02 -7.71
N ALA A 358 -17.03 -11.11 -7.19
CA ALA A 358 -17.87 -9.93 -6.97
C ALA A 358 -17.22 -8.99 -5.93
N PRO A 359 -17.33 -7.65 -6.08
CA PRO A 359 -16.80 -6.69 -5.12
C PRO A 359 -17.29 -6.91 -3.68
N SER A 360 -18.52 -7.41 -3.50
CA SER A 360 -19.07 -7.72 -2.18
C SER A 360 -18.25 -8.75 -1.39
N PHE A 361 -17.64 -9.73 -2.07
CA PHE A 361 -16.79 -10.72 -1.39
C PHE A 361 -15.43 -10.12 -0.99
N VAL A 362 -14.91 -9.17 -1.78
CA VAL A 362 -13.74 -8.38 -1.39
C VAL A 362 -14.05 -7.55 -0.14
N ASP A 363 -15.26 -6.98 -0.05
CA ASP A 363 -15.70 -6.19 1.09
C ASP A 363 -15.90 -7.04 2.35
N GLU A 364 -16.48 -8.25 2.23
CA GLU A 364 -16.60 -9.21 3.32
C GLU A 364 -15.22 -9.55 3.91
N ILE A 365 -14.24 -9.84 3.05
CA ILE A 365 -12.85 -10.07 3.48
C ILE A 365 -12.26 -8.81 4.11
N THR A 366 -12.47 -7.65 3.50
CA THR A 366 -11.98 -6.35 3.99
C THR A 366 -12.52 -6.04 5.39
N ALA A 367 -13.80 -6.30 5.65
CA ALA A 367 -14.42 -6.06 6.95
C ALA A 367 -13.77 -6.90 8.06
N ILE A 368 -13.32 -8.12 7.73
CA ILE A 368 -12.55 -8.96 8.66
C ILE A 368 -11.12 -8.41 8.79
N VAL A 369 -10.46 -8.11 7.69
CA VAL A 369 -9.07 -7.62 7.64
C VAL A 369 -8.90 -6.30 8.41
N ASN A 370 -9.77 -5.34 8.17
CA ASN A 370 -9.74 -3.99 8.72
C ASN A 370 -11.16 -3.37 8.72
N ASN A 371 -11.92 -3.65 9.78
CA ASN A 371 -13.27 -3.13 9.93
C ASN A 371 -13.29 -1.58 10.01
N LYS A 372 -14.28 -0.94 9.40
CA LYS A 372 -14.46 0.53 9.35
C LYS A 372 -13.35 1.29 8.63
N THR A 373 -12.60 0.62 7.75
CA THR A 373 -11.65 1.29 6.87
C THR A 373 -12.36 2.10 5.77
N ASN A 374 -11.70 3.14 5.26
CA ASN A 374 -12.11 3.83 4.03
C ASN A 374 -11.45 3.23 2.76
N SER A 375 -10.61 2.19 2.91
CA SER A 375 -9.83 1.56 1.83
C SER A 375 -10.58 0.48 1.03
N TYR A 376 -11.91 0.41 1.11
CA TYR A 376 -12.69 -0.60 0.38
C TYR A 376 -12.50 -0.49 -1.14
N ASN A 377 -12.52 0.72 -1.69
CA ASN A 377 -12.30 0.94 -3.12
C ASN A 377 -10.88 0.54 -3.54
N ASP A 378 -9.86 0.97 -2.80
CA ASP A 378 -8.47 0.60 -3.07
C ASP A 378 -8.28 -0.93 -3.08
N ARG A 379 -8.91 -1.65 -2.14
CA ARG A 379 -8.84 -3.12 -2.07
C ARG A 379 -9.55 -3.81 -3.22
N ARG A 380 -10.68 -3.26 -3.69
CA ARG A 380 -11.36 -3.74 -4.90
C ARG A 380 -10.50 -3.52 -6.14
N ASP A 381 -9.79 -2.40 -6.23
CA ASP A 381 -8.90 -2.12 -7.36
C ASP A 381 -7.64 -2.99 -7.31
N ASN A 382 -7.04 -3.19 -6.12
CA ASN A 382 -5.99 -4.18 -5.92
C ASN A 382 -6.48 -5.58 -6.32
N PHE A 383 -7.72 -5.96 -5.97
CA PHE A 383 -8.30 -7.24 -6.38
C PHE A 383 -8.44 -7.38 -7.90
N LYS A 384 -8.88 -6.35 -8.61
CA LYS A 384 -8.93 -6.39 -10.09
C LYS A 384 -7.54 -6.62 -10.67
N LEU A 385 -6.53 -5.92 -10.14
CA LEU A 385 -5.14 -6.06 -10.57
C LEU A 385 -4.63 -7.48 -10.31
N THR A 386 -4.75 -7.99 -9.07
CA THR A 386 -4.24 -9.32 -8.71
C THR A 386 -4.99 -10.43 -9.45
N LEU A 387 -6.29 -10.27 -9.68
CA LEU A 387 -7.08 -11.21 -10.48
C LEU A 387 -6.58 -11.28 -11.93
N ALA A 388 -6.18 -10.16 -12.53
CA ALA A 388 -5.58 -10.13 -13.87
C ALA A 388 -4.13 -10.63 -13.93
N ILE A 389 -3.45 -10.74 -12.78
CA ILE A 389 -2.09 -11.28 -12.67
C ILE A 389 -2.11 -12.81 -12.53
N PHE A 390 -3.13 -13.36 -11.87
CA PHE A 390 -3.26 -14.80 -11.61
C PHE A 390 -4.18 -15.55 -12.58
N ARG A 391 -4.97 -14.82 -13.38
CA ARG A 391 -5.61 -15.34 -14.60
C ARG A 391 -4.62 -15.34 -15.75
#